data_AF-A0A259RYI1-F1
#
_entry.id   AF-A0A259RYI1-F1
#
_cell.length_a   1.000
_cell.length_b   1.000
_cell.length_c   1.000
_cell.angle_alpha   90.00
_cell.angle_beta   90.00
_cell.angle_gamma   90.00
#
_symmetry.space_group_name_H-M   'P 1'
#
loop_
_entity.id
_entity.type
_entity.pdbx_description
1 polymer ?
#
loop_
_entity_poly.entity_id
_entity_poly.type
_entity_poly.pdbx_seq_one_letter_code
_entity_poly.pdbx_strand_id
1 'polypeptide(L)'
;LLAYFLKKRDAWQPDPALWLFLRQVLAATLVMAAVLLWLRPAAIQWTDANALTRIGWLVLLIGGGAGVYAISGWLAGLHPRRVWEQLKNVQ
;
A
#
# COMPACT_ATOMS: atom_id res chain seq x y z
N LEU A 1 -6.68 4.58 -19.91
CA LEU A 1 -7.22 5.29 -21.09
C LEU A 1 -7.98 6.57 -20.72
N LEU A 2 -8.83 6.58 -19.68
CA LEU A 2 -9.57 7.77 -19.21
C LEU A 2 -8.68 8.98 -18.84
N ALA A 3 -7.65 8.78 -18.02
CA ALA A 3 -6.75 9.87 -17.59
C ALA A 3 -6.03 10.56 -18.76
N TYR A 4 -5.73 9.80 -19.82
CA TYR A 4 -5.08 10.32 -21.03
C TYR A 4 -6.02 11.22 -21.84
N PHE A 5 -7.30 10.85 -21.97
CA PHE A 5 -8.30 11.67 -22.65
C PHE A 5 -8.71 12.91 -21.84
N LEU A 6 -8.71 12.86 -20.50
CA LEU A 6 -8.97 14.03 -19.66
C LEU A 6 -7.83 15.06 -19.72
N LYS A 7 -6.57 14.61 -19.70
CA LYS A 7 -5.41 15.50 -19.85
C LYS A 7 -5.37 16.16 -21.24
N LYS A 8 -5.75 15.42 -22.28
CA LYS A 8 -5.79 15.90 -23.67
C LYS A 8 -6.90 16.93 -23.93
N ARG A 9 -7.89 17.06 -23.03
CA ARG A 9 -8.98 18.03 -23.11
C ARG A 9 -8.80 19.24 -22.17
N ASP A 10 -7.62 19.40 -21.56
CA ASP A 10 -7.32 20.46 -20.56
C ASP A 10 -8.30 20.53 -19.36
N ALA A 11 -9.17 19.55 -19.21
CA ALA A 11 -10.18 19.49 -18.16
C ALA A 11 -9.61 18.96 -16.82
N TRP A 12 -8.34 18.57 -16.79
CA TRP A 12 -7.67 18.05 -15.59
C TRP A 12 -6.32 18.73 -15.40
N GLN A 13 -6.23 19.59 -14.39
CA GLN A 13 -4.97 20.11 -13.88
C GLN A 13 -4.56 19.24 -12.68
N PRO A 14 -3.49 18.43 -12.79
CA PRO A 14 -3.06 17.57 -11.69
C PRO A 14 -2.58 18.46 -10.53
N ASP A 15 -3.25 18.34 -9.39
CA ASP A 15 -2.83 18.98 -8.15
C ASP A 15 -1.39 18.51 -7.80
N PRO A 16 -0.44 19.43 -7.52
CA PRO A 16 0.89 19.09 -7.05
C PRO A 16 0.91 18.07 -5.89
N ALA A 17 -0.13 18.07 -5.05
CA ALA A 17 -0.30 17.12 -3.94
C ALA A 17 -0.42 15.66 -4.41
N LEU A 18 -0.89 15.41 -5.65
CA LEU A 18 -1.00 14.06 -6.21
C LEU A 18 0.37 13.39 -6.32
N TRP A 19 1.41 14.13 -6.70
CA TRP A 19 2.76 13.59 -6.81
C TRP A 19 3.35 13.23 -5.44
N LEU A 20 3.07 14.05 -4.42
CA LEU A 20 3.47 13.74 -3.05
C LEU A 20 2.75 12.48 -2.54
N PHE A 21 1.44 12.39 -2.77
CA PHE A 21 0.64 11.20 -2.42
C PHE A 21 1.17 9.93 -3.12
N LEU A 22 1.47 10.00 -4.42
CA LEU A 22 2.05 8.86 -5.16
C LEU A 22 3.37 8.41 -4.55
N ARG A 23 4.26 9.35 -4.19
CA ARG A 23 5.56 9.03 -3.58
C ARG A 23 5.40 8.40 -2.20
N GLN A 24 4.46 8.88 -1.39
CA GLN A 24 4.16 8.32 -0.06
C GLN A 24 3.65 6.88 -0.17
N VAL A 25 2.70 6.63 -1.09
CA VAL A 25 2.17 5.28 -1.35
C VAL A 25 3.29 4.36 -1.84
N LEU A 26 4.08 4.80 -2.81
CA LEU A 26 5.17 4.01 -3.38
C LEU A 26 6.22 3.67 -2.32
N ALA A 27 6.59 4.63 -1.45
CA ALA A 27 7.48 4.39 -0.32
C ALA A 27 6.90 3.37 0.67
N ALA A 28 5.62 3.52 1.07
CA ALA A 28 4.96 2.57 1.96
C ALA A 28 4.89 1.16 1.37
N THR A 29 4.61 1.04 0.07
CA THR A 29 4.61 -0.25 -0.64
C THR A 29 6.00 -0.87 -0.69
N LEU A 30 7.05 -0.08 -0.96
CA LEU A 30 8.43 -0.59 -0.95
C LEU A 30 8.85 -1.10 0.43
N VAL A 31 8.50 -0.38 1.49
CA VAL A 31 8.79 -0.80 2.87
C VAL A 31 8.05 -2.10 3.19
N MET A 32 6.76 -2.20 2.86
CA MET A 32 6.00 -3.44 3.01
C MET A 32 6.63 -4.60 2.24
N ALA A 33 6.99 -4.38 0.96
CA ALA A 33 7.61 -5.41 0.14
C ALA A 33 8.94 -5.89 0.72
N ALA A 34 9.79 -4.97 1.20
CA ALA A 34 11.06 -5.31 1.84
C ALA A 34 10.85 -6.18 3.10
N VAL A 35 9.89 -5.80 3.95
CA VAL A 35 9.56 -6.56 5.17
C VAL A 35 9.00 -7.94 4.84
N LEU A 36 8.11 -8.05 3.85
CA LEU A 36 7.57 -9.34 3.42
C LEU A 36 8.64 -10.26 2.83
N LEU A 37 9.56 -9.71 2.02
CA LEU A 37 10.67 -10.47 1.46
C LEU A 37 11.63 -10.96 2.56
N TRP A 38 11.80 -10.18 3.63
CA TRP A 38 12.65 -10.55 4.75
C TRP A 38 11.99 -11.60 5.67
N LEU A 39 10.69 -11.50 5.90
CA LEU A 39 9.91 -12.43 6.73
C LEU A 39 9.49 -13.70 6.02
N ARG A 40 9.59 -13.75 4.68
CA ARG A 40 9.14 -14.90 3.89
C ARG A 40 9.94 -16.17 4.27
N PRO A 41 9.26 -17.26 4.69
CA PRO A 41 9.90 -18.55 4.88
C PRO A 41 10.44 -19.12 3.56
N ALA A 42 11.55 -19.87 3.65
CA ALA A 42 12.15 -20.50 2.48
C ALA A 42 11.17 -21.48 1.81
N ALA A 43 11.29 -21.69 0.49
CA ALA A 43 10.36 -22.54 -0.26
C ALA A 43 10.23 -23.96 0.33
N ILE A 44 11.33 -24.53 0.80
CA ILE A 44 11.37 -25.86 1.43
C ILE A 44 10.65 -25.90 2.79
N GLN A 45 10.66 -24.79 3.53
CA GLN A 45 9.94 -24.70 4.79
C GLN A 45 8.42 -24.70 4.57
N TRP A 46 7.94 -24.16 3.43
CA TRP A 46 6.52 -24.23 3.07
C TRP A 46 6.06 -25.64 2.73
N THR A 47 6.91 -26.48 2.13
CA THR A 47 6.55 -27.85 1.76
C THR A 47 6.57 -28.79 2.95
N ASP A 48 7.47 -28.56 3.90
CA ASP A 48 7.69 -29.46 5.03
C ASP A 48 6.84 -29.08 6.26
N ALA A 49 6.37 -27.83 6.34
CA ALA A 49 5.53 -27.38 7.43
C ALA A 49 4.14 -28.04 7.41
N ASN A 50 3.61 -28.33 8.60
CA ASN A 50 2.23 -28.76 8.77
C ASN A 50 1.23 -27.61 8.44
N ALA A 51 -0.05 -27.95 8.28
CA ALA A 51 -1.07 -26.98 7.88
C ALA A 51 -1.21 -25.80 8.85
N LEU A 52 -1.11 -26.04 10.16
CA LEU A 52 -1.28 -25.00 11.19
C LEU A 52 -0.14 -23.97 11.14
N THR A 53 1.10 -24.43 10.96
CA THR A 53 2.28 -23.57 10.81
C THR A 53 2.17 -22.71 9.54
N ARG A 54 1.71 -23.28 8.43
CA ARG A 54 1.48 -22.51 7.17
C ARG A 54 0.44 -21.42 7.37
N ILE A 55 -0.67 -21.73 8.05
CA ILE A 55 -1.71 -20.74 8.38
C ILE A 55 -1.12 -19.63 9.24
N GLY A 56 -0.33 -19.99 10.27
CA GLY A 56 0.38 -19.02 11.10
C GLY A 56 1.27 -18.07 10.30
N TRP A 57 2.06 -18.59 9.36
CA TRP A 57 2.88 -17.76 8.47
C TRP A 57 2.04 -16.88 7.54
N LEU A 58 0.93 -17.38 7.01
CA LEU A 58 0.03 -16.57 6.19
C LEU A 58 -0.59 -15.43 6.98
N VAL A 59 -1.08 -15.70 8.19
CA VAL A 59 -1.62 -14.66 9.09
C VAL A 59 -0.55 -13.63 9.42
N LEU A 60 0.68 -14.06 9.71
CA LEU A 60 1.78 -13.17 10.04
C LEU A 60 2.23 -12.33 8.83
N LEU A 61 2.32 -12.91 7.63
CA LEU A 61 2.69 -12.18 6.42
C LEU A 61 1.59 -11.19 6.01
N ILE A 62 0.32 -11.61 6.03
CA ILE A 62 -0.80 -10.73 5.65
C ILE A 62 -0.98 -9.63 6.69
N GLY A 63 -1.09 -10.00 7.97
CA GLY A 63 -1.28 -9.05 9.07
C GLY A 63 -0.08 -8.13 9.24
N GLY A 64 1.14 -8.68 9.19
CA GLY A 64 2.38 -7.91 9.24
C GLY A 64 2.52 -6.97 8.05
N GLY A 65 2.25 -7.44 6.83
CA GLY A 65 2.28 -6.61 5.63
C GLY A 65 1.28 -5.46 5.69
N ALA A 66 0.03 -5.75 6.05
CA ALA A 66 -1.01 -4.73 6.21
C ALA A 66 -0.64 -3.70 7.30
N GLY A 67 -0.12 -4.16 8.44
CA GLY A 67 0.34 -3.30 9.52
C GLY A 67 1.50 -2.40 9.11
N VAL A 68 2.51 -2.95 8.45
CA VAL A 68 3.66 -2.19 7.94
C VAL A 68 3.23 -1.16 6.91
N TYR A 69 2.35 -1.51 5.97
CA TYR A 69 1.82 -0.56 5.00
C TYR A 69 1.04 0.58 5.67
N ALA A 70 0.17 0.27 6.64
CA ALA A 70 -0.60 1.28 7.37
C ALA A 70 0.31 2.21 8.17
N ILE A 71 1.29 1.68 8.91
CA ILE A 71 2.22 2.46 9.73
C ILE A 71 3.13 3.31 8.85
N SER A 72 3.73 2.71 7.80
CA SER A 72 4.62 3.44 6.89
C SER A 72 3.87 4.53 6.11
N GLY A 73 2.64 4.25 5.66
CA GLY A 73 1.79 5.26 5.04
C GLY A 73 1.44 6.38 6.01
N TRP A 74 1.07 6.05 7.25
CA TRP A 74 0.76 7.05 8.27
C TRP A 74 1.97 7.94 8.59
N LEU A 75 3.15 7.35 8.76
CA LEU A 75 4.42 8.08 8.94
C LEU A 75 4.79 8.93 7.72
N ALA A 76 4.48 8.46 6.52
CA ALA A 76 4.68 9.22 5.29
C ALA A 76 3.72 10.43 5.18
N GLY A 77 2.73 10.54 6.07
CA GLY A 77 1.77 11.64 6.11
C GLY A 77 0.41 11.30 5.49
N LEU A 78 0.16 10.03 5.15
CA LEU A 78 -1.15 9.57 4.69
C LEU A 78 -2.10 9.48 5.90
N HIS A 79 -2.84 10.55 6.13
CA HIS A 79 -3.92 10.55 7.11
C HIS A 79 -5.23 10.09 6.45
N PRO A 80 -5.79 8.93 6.83
CA PRO A 80 -7.03 8.42 6.23
C PRO A 80 -8.21 9.36 6.42
N ARG A 81 -8.21 10.14 7.50
CA ARG A 81 -9.23 11.14 7.80
C ARG A 81 -9.23 12.30 6.79
N ARG A 82 -8.04 12.74 6.36
CA ARG A 82 -7.88 13.84 5.39
C ARG A 82 -8.34 13.44 3.99
N VAL A 83 -8.05 12.21 3.60
CA VAL A 83 -8.54 11.63 2.32
C VAL A 83 -10.07 11.51 2.34
N TRP A 84 -10.66 11.08 3.46
CA TRP A 84 -12.11 10.96 3.60
C TRP A 84 -12.83 12.31 3.55
N GLU A 85 -12.26 13.34 4.19
CA GLU A 85 -12.79 14.70 4.15
C GLU A 85 -12.70 15.33 2.75
N GLN A 86 -11.60 15.10 2.02
CA GLN A 86 -11.48 15.53 0.63
C GLN A 86 -12.55 14.89 -0.29
N LEU A 87 -12.86 13.60 -0.12
CA LEU A 87 -13.87 12.94 -0.95
C LEU A 87 -15.29 13.45 -0.67
N LYS A 88 -15.59 13.85 0.57
CA LYS A 88 -16.88 14.44 0.93
C LYS A 88 -17.10 15.83 0.34
N ASN A 89 -16.04 16.62 0.18
CA ASN A 89 -16.11 17.99 -0.36
C ASN A 89 -16.17 18.05 -1.90
N VAL A 90 -16.08 16.90 -2.58
CA VAL A 90 -16.14 16.80 -4.05
C VAL A 90 -17.53 16.38 -4.55
N GLN A 91 -18.46 16.03 -3.64
CA GLN A 91 -19.89 15.84 -3.95
C GLN A 91 -20.68 17.13 -3.80
#